data_AF-A0A556C635-F1
#
_entry.id   AF-A0A556C635-F1
#
_cell.length_a   1.000
_cell.length_b   1.000
_cell.length_c   1.000
_cell.angle_alpha   90.00
_cell.angle_beta   90.00
_cell.angle_gamma   90.00
#
_symmetry.space_group_name_H-M   'P 1'
#
loop_
_entity.id
_entity.type
_entity.pdbx_description
1 polymer ?
#
loop_
_entity_poly.entity_id
_entity_poly.type
_entity_poly.pdbx_seq_one_letter_code
_entity_poly.pdbx_strand_id
1 'polypeptide(L)'
;MEIIENDPTTGAPVRLNGVYERDETGQADYIIDLLEVFDSEGVDSAFVFLFALDNLPHRPDGDPHEDLDLASLSIVKVLDGHNGTAFPQMPWEPKAAFTAIAEFYARCCPSRHEKSD
;
A
#
# COMPACT_ATOMS: atom_id res chain seq x y z
N MET A 1 9.63 -9.35 8.59
CA MET A 1 9.61 -7.90 8.86
C MET A 1 10.30 -7.67 10.18
N GLU A 2 11.44 -7.00 10.20
CA GLU A 2 12.27 -6.86 11.40
C GLU A 2 11.64 -5.97 12.48
N ILE A 3 10.56 -5.25 12.15
CA ILE A 3 9.90 -4.29 13.04
C ILE A 3 8.64 -4.83 13.75
N ILE A 4 8.28 -6.10 13.51
CA ILE A 4 7.09 -6.75 14.09
C ILE A 4 7.52 -7.81 15.10
N GLU A 5 6.97 -7.74 16.31
CA GLU A 5 6.98 -8.86 17.27
C GLU A 5 5.87 -9.85 16.89
N ASN A 6 6.22 -11.13 16.74
CA ASN A 6 5.27 -12.18 16.39
C ASN A 6 5.07 -13.14 17.56
N ASP A 7 3.86 -13.68 17.68
CA ASP A 7 3.56 -14.72 18.64
C ASP A 7 4.40 -15.97 18.34
N PRO A 8 5.15 -16.52 19.31
CA PRO A 8 6.10 -17.60 19.04
C PRO A 8 5.43 -18.94 18.71
N THR A 9 4.12 -19.07 18.96
CA THR A 9 3.38 -20.32 18.72
C THR A 9 2.66 -20.28 17.38
N THR A 10 1.98 -19.18 17.08
CA THR A 10 1.10 -19.01 15.91
C THR A 10 1.78 -18.27 14.76
N GLY A 11 2.85 -17.52 15.04
CA GLY A 11 3.48 -16.62 14.07
C GLY A 11 2.66 -15.39 13.72
N ALA A 12 1.54 -15.15 14.41
CA ALA A 12 0.71 -13.98 14.16
C ALA A 12 1.42 -12.69 14.62
N PRO A 13 1.28 -11.58 13.87
CA PRO A 13 1.81 -10.30 14.30
C PRO A 13 1.09 -9.83 15.57
N VAL A 14 1.85 -9.44 16.59
CA VAL A 14 1.31 -9.01 17.89
C VAL A 14 1.35 -7.49 17.99
N ARG A 15 2.52 -6.89 17.76
CA ARG A 15 2.75 -5.44 17.86
C ARG A 15 4.04 -5.06 17.15
N LEU A 16 4.25 -3.76 16.94
CA LEU A 16 5.53 -3.22 16.53
C LEU A 16 6.54 -3.31 17.69
N ASN A 17 7.83 -3.46 17.37
CA ASN A 17 8.91 -3.49 18.37
C ASN A 17 9.47 -2.10 18.72
N GLY A 18 8.80 -1.04 18.27
CA GLY A 18 9.18 0.35 18.50
C GLY A 18 8.10 1.31 18.00
N VAL A 19 8.35 2.60 18.20
CA VAL A 19 7.50 3.69 17.71
C VAL A 19 8.05 4.17 16.37
N TYR A 20 7.22 4.13 15.34
CA TYR A 20 7.60 4.47 13.96
C TYR A 20 6.78 5.65 13.46
N GLU A 21 7.40 6.48 12.63
CA GLU A 21 6.73 7.58 11.94
C GLU A 21 6.12 7.07 10.63
N ARG A 22 4.91 7.54 10.33
CA ARG A 22 4.20 7.19 9.09
C ARG A 22 4.71 8.07 7.94
N ASP A 23 5.21 7.43 6.89
CA ASP A 23 5.64 8.09 5.65
C ASP A 23 4.98 7.44 4.41
N GLU A 24 3.73 7.82 4.13
CA GLU A 24 3.03 7.32 2.94
C GLU A 24 3.57 7.96 1.64
N THR A 25 4.13 9.17 1.71
CA THR A 25 4.74 9.84 0.56
C THR A 25 6.00 9.11 0.13
N GLY A 26 6.90 8.79 1.07
CA GLY A 26 8.09 8.01 0.78
C GLY A 26 7.78 6.61 0.21
N GLN A 27 6.72 5.95 0.69
CA GLN A 27 6.24 4.70 0.08
C GLN A 27 5.79 4.91 -1.38
N ALA A 28 5.02 5.97 -1.64
CA ALA A 28 4.53 6.29 -2.98
C ALA A 28 5.69 6.60 -3.93
N ASP A 29 6.61 7.48 -3.53
CA ASP A 29 7.78 7.88 -4.33
C ASP A 29 8.62 6.65 -4.69
N TYR A 30 8.92 5.79 -3.71
CA TYR A 30 9.68 4.56 -3.95
C TYR A 30 9.02 3.63 -4.98
N ILE A 31 7.70 3.44 -4.89
CA ILE A 31 6.97 2.60 -5.85
C ILE A 31 7.00 3.23 -7.25
N ILE A 32 6.83 4.54 -7.36
CA ILE A 32 6.80 5.24 -8.64
C ILE A 32 8.18 5.22 -9.30
N ASP A 33 9.26 5.45 -8.55
CA ASP A 33 10.63 5.34 -9.05
C ASP A 33 10.89 3.97 -9.69
N LEU A 34 10.43 2.88 -9.04
CA LEU A 34 10.57 1.53 -9.59
C LEU A 34 9.74 1.33 -10.87
N LEU A 35 8.51 1.82 -10.89
CA LEU A 35 7.64 1.72 -12.07
C LEU A 35 8.20 2.51 -13.26
N GLU A 36 8.79 3.68 -13.02
CA GLU A 36 9.48 4.48 -14.04
C GLU A 36 10.71 3.75 -14.60
N VAL A 37 11.50 3.09 -13.74
CA VAL A 37 12.62 2.25 -14.19
C VAL A 37 12.11 1.12 -15.08
N PHE A 38 11.08 0.37 -14.65
CA PHE A 38 10.55 -0.74 -15.43
C PHE A 38 9.98 -0.30 -16.79
N ASP A 39 9.28 0.84 -16.83
CA ASP A 39 8.79 1.43 -18.08
C ASP A 39 9.95 1.82 -19.01
N SER A 40 11.00 2.46 -18.46
CA SER A 40 12.17 2.89 -19.23
C SER A 40 12.99 1.74 -19.81
N GLU A 41 13.03 0.60 -19.13
CA GLU A 41 13.73 -0.62 -19.57
C GLU A 41 12.86 -1.49 -20.49
N GLY A 42 11.62 -1.08 -20.78
CA GLY A 42 10.72 -1.79 -21.69
C GLY A 42 10.14 -3.07 -21.12
N VAL A 43 9.96 -3.16 -19.80
CA VAL A 43 9.27 -4.28 -19.16
C VAL A 43 7.80 -4.29 -19.61
N ASP A 44 7.33 -5.42 -20.13
CA ASP A 44 5.97 -5.52 -20.67
C ASP A 44 4.86 -5.23 -19.64
N SER A 45 5.08 -5.57 -18.37
CA SER A 45 4.11 -5.38 -17.29
C SER A 45 4.77 -5.43 -15.90
N ALA A 46 4.29 -4.57 -15.00
CA ALA A 46 4.62 -4.58 -13.58
C ALA A 46 3.33 -4.54 -12.73
N PHE A 47 3.36 -5.16 -11.55
CA PHE A 47 2.27 -5.08 -10.59
C PHE A 47 2.83 -4.85 -9.19
N VAL A 48 2.11 -4.06 -8.38
CA VAL A 48 2.52 -3.78 -7.00
C VAL A 48 2.00 -4.88 -6.10
N PHE A 49 2.92 -5.66 -5.54
CA PHE A 49 2.65 -6.49 -4.38
C PHE A 49 2.85 -5.61 -3.13
N LEU A 50 1.82 -5.21 -2.39
CA LEU A 50 0.46 -5.79 -2.35
C LEU A 50 -0.67 -4.78 -2.16
N PHE A 51 -1.90 -5.21 -2.47
CA PHE A 51 -3.10 -4.37 -2.35
C PHE A 51 -3.47 -4.12 -0.89
N ALA A 52 -3.84 -5.17 -0.14
CA ALA A 52 -4.28 -5.13 1.25
C ALA A 52 -3.66 -6.28 2.06
N LEU A 53 -3.51 -6.08 3.37
CA LEU A 53 -2.90 -7.04 4.29
C LEU A 53 -3.66 -7.09 5.61
N ASP A 54 -4.64 -7.99 5.68
CA ASP A 54 -5.63 -8.01 6.77
C ASP A 54 -5.04 -8.31 8.15
N ASN A 55 -3.89 -8.98 8.22
CA ASN A 55 -3.22 -9.26 9.50
C ASN A 55 -2.39 -8.08 10.03
N LEU A 56 -2.26 -6.97 9.30
CA LEU A 56 -1.63 -5.73 9.74
C LEU A 56 -2.62 -4.54 9.66
N PRO A 57 -3.64 -4.52 10.54
CA PRO A 57 -4.67 -3.48 10.52
C PRO A 57 -4.14 -2.12 10.95
N HIS A 58 -4.84 -1.08 10.51
CA HIS A 58 -4.59 0.30 10.86
C HIS A 58 -5.29 0.67 12.18
N ARG A 59 -4.51 1.10 13.18
CA ARG A 59 -5.00 1.47 14.52
C ARG A 59 -4.33 2.75 15.05
N PRO A 60 -4.59 3.91 14.43
CA PRO A 60 -3.85 5.14 14.71
C PRO A 60 -4.21 5.81 16.04
N ASP A 61 -5.39 5.52 16.60
CA ASP A 61 -5.94 6.25 17.76
C ASP A 61 -5.52 5.65 19.13
N GLY A 62 -4.76 4.55 19.12
CA GLY A 62 -4.40 3.77 20.31
C GLY A 62 -2.92 3.84 20.70
N ASP A 63 -2.39 2.74 21.24
CA ASP A 63 -0.95 2.60 21.47
C ASP A 63 -0.23 2.58 20.11
N PRO A 64 0.80 3.42 19.88
CA PRO A 64 1.55 3.43 18.63
C PRO A 64 2.17 2.07 18.25
N HIS A 65 2.36 1.14 19.19
CA HIS A 65 2.82 -0.22 18.88
C HIS A 65 1.72 -1.11 18.25
N GLU A 66 0.46 -0.71 18.31
CA GLU A 66 -0.69 -1.48 17.80
C GLU A 66 -1.07 -1.12 16.35
N ASP A 67 -0.55 -0.01 15.79
CA ASP A 67 -0.75 0.37 14.39
C ASP A 67 0.15 -0.46 13.45
N LEU A 68 -0.17 -1.75 13.35
CA LEU A 68 0.58 -2.74 12.56
C LEU A 68 0.68 -2.38 11.07
N ASP A 69 -0.24 -1.56 10.54
CA ASP A 69 -0.18 -1.05 9.17
C ASP A 69 1.11 -0.26 8.87
N LEU A 70 1.80 0.30 9.88
CA LEU A 70 3.13 0.93 9.70
C LEU A 70 4.19 -0.05 9.16
N ALA A 71 4.00 -1.34 9.36
CA ALA A 71 4.86 -2.38 8.80
C ALA A 71 4.32 -2.97 7.48
N SER A 72 3.12 -2.57 7.05
CA SER A 72 2.44 -3.14 5.88
C SER A 72 2.99 -2.60 4.57
N LEU A 73 3.31 -3.49 3.64
CA LEU A 73 3.63 -3.16 2.25
C LEU A 73 2.38 -2.88 1.40
N SER A 74 1.19 -2.88 2.01
CA SER A 74 -0.08 -2.62 1.31
C SER A 74 -0.16 -1.19 0.80
N ILE A 75 -0.83 -0.99 -0.33
CA ILE A 75 -1.17 0.34 -0.86
C ILE A 75 -2.50 0.87 -0.30
N VAL A 76 -3.20 0.09 0.53
CA VAL A 76 -4.33 0.54 1.33
C VAL A 76 -4.10 0.23 2.81
N LYS A 77 -4.77 0.98 3.67
CA LYS A 77 -4.85 0.75 5.12
C LYS A 77 -6.07 -0.13 5.39
N VAL A 78 -5.89 -1.30 5.99
CA VAL A 78 -7.02 -2.14 6.40
C VAL A 78 -7.62 -1.58 7.69
N LEU A 79 -8.92 -1.34 7.69
CA LEU A 79 -9.62 -0.68 8.81
C LEU A 79 -10.23 -1.73 9.75
N ASP A 80 -10.07 -1.53 11.06
CA ASP A 80 -10.57 -2.44 12.08
C ASP A 80 -11.96 -2.00 12.56
N GLY A 81 -13.00 -2.74 12.15
CA GLY A 81 -14.37 -2.53 12.61
C GLY A 81 -15.16 -1.41 11.93
N HIS A 82 -14.64 -0.80 10.86
CA HIS A 82 -15.37 0.20 10.07
C HIS A 82 -14.97 0.20 8.58
N ASN A 83 -15.75 0.89 7.75
CA ASN A 83 -15.46 1.07 6.33
C ASN A 83 -14.71 2.38 6.07
N GLY A 84 -14.10 2.47 4.89
CA GLY A 84 -13.38 3.64 4.40
C GLY A 84 -14.30 4.81 4.06
N THR A 85 -13.69 5.98 3.93
CA THR A 85 -14.33 7.23 3.56
C THR A 85 -14.27 7.46 2.04
N ALA A 86 -13.13 7.18 1.40
CA ALA A 86 -13.02 7.25 -0.06
C ALA A 86 -13.89 6.17 -0.74
N PHE A 87 -14.00 5.00 -0.12
CA PHE A 87 -14.79 3.87 -0.61
C PHE A 87 -15.70 3.32 0.50
N PRO A 88 -16.93 3.85 0.67
CA PRO A 88 -17.82 3.53 1.81
C PRO A 88 -18.22 2.06 1.97
N GLN A 89 -18.04 1.25 0.94
CA GLN A 89 -18.38 -0.19 0.94
C GLN A 89 -17.15 -1.08 1.18
N MET A 90 -15.97 -0.49 1.38
CA MET A 90 -14.72 -1.21 1.51
C MET A 90 -14.17 -1.08 2.94
N PRO A 91 -13.62 -2.16 3.54
CA PRO A 91 -13.01 -2.13 4.87
C PRO A 91 -11.55 -1.62 4.83
N TRP A 92 -11.26 -0.67 3.94
CA TRP A 92 -9.93 -0.11 3.76
C TRP A 92 -9.99 1.33 3.24
N GLU A 93 -8.91 2.08 3.47
CA GLU A 93 -8.71 3.45 2.96
C GLU A 93 -7.43 3.50 2.08
N PRO A 94 -7.43 4.19 0.93
CA PRO A 94 -6.23 4.40 0.14
C PRO A 94 -5.07 4.98 0.95
N LYS A 95 -3.85 4.48 0.73
CA LYS A 95 -2.61 5.22 1.04
C LYS A 95 -2.25 6.13 -0.13
N ALA A 96 -1.32 7.06 0.07
CA ALA A 96 -0.79 7.90 -1.01
C ALA A 96 -0.34 7.08 -2.24
N ALA A 97 0.29 5.92 -2.02
CA ALA A 97 0.72 5.02 -3.09
C ALA A 97 -0.41 4.55 -4.02
N PHE A 98 -1.61 4.31 -3.51
CA PHE A 98 -2.76 3.89 -4.33
C PHE A 98 -3.05 4.91 -5.44
N THR A 99 -3.14 6.18 -5.07
CA THR A 99 -3.42 7.27 -6.02
C THR A 99 -2.25 7.48 -6.96
N ALA A 100 -1.01 7.47 -6.45
CA ALA A 100 0.19 7.63 -7.27
C ALA A 100 0.29 6.56 -8.37
N ILE A 101 0.03 5.30 -8.04
CA ILE A 101 0.02 4.18 -9.01
C ILE A 101 -1.08 4.40 -10.06
N ALA A 102 -2.29 4.77 -9.64
CA ALA A 102 -3.39 5.02 -10.56
C ALA A 102 -3.05 6.16 -11.55
N GLU A 103 -2.43 7.23 -11.06
CA GLU A 103 -1.98 8.35 -11.88
C GLU A 103 -0.86 7.95 -12.86
N PHE A 104 0.12 7.15 -12.42
CA PHE A 104 1.18 6.63 -13.28
C PHE A 104 0.60 5.90 -14.51
N TYR A 105 -0.29 4.93 -14.27
CA TYR A 105 -0.88 4.15 -15.35
C TYR A 105 -1.89 4.93 -16.20
N ALA A 106 -2.55 5.95 -15.64
CA ALA A 106 -3.39 6.86 -16.41
C ALA A 106 -2.57 7.68 -17.45
N ARG A 107 -1.30 7.98 -17.15
CA ARG A 107 -0.40 8.68 -18.08
C ARG A 107 0.19 7.77 -19.15
N CYS A 108 0.57 6.53 -18.80
CA CYS A 108 1.18 5.58 -19.74
C CYS A 108 0.21 5.05 -20.80
N CYS A 109 -1.10 5.20 -20.61
CA CYS A 109 -2.10 4.80 -21.60
C CYS A 109 -2.95 5.99 -22.10
N PRO A 110 -2.40 6.88 -22.96
CA PRO A 110 -3.25 7.65 -23.85
C PRO A 110 -3.97 6.64 -24.76
N SER A 111 -5.30 6.72 -24.83
CA SER A 111 -6.16 5.86 -25.64
C SER A 111 -5.51 5.49 -26.98
N ARG A 112 -5.10 4.21 -27.12
CA ARG A 112 -4.60 3.64 -28.37
C ARG A 112 -5.78 3.42 -29.33
N HIS A 113 -6.42 4.52 -29.73
CA HIS A 113 -7.40 4.55 -30.81
C HIS A 113 -6.74 5.11 -32.06
N GLU A 114 -5.80 4.35 -32.60
CA GLU A 114 -5.38 4.53 -33.99
C GLU A 114 -6.39 3.75 -34.84
N LYS A 115 -7.38 4.46 -35.37
CA LYS A 115 -8.16 3.95 -36.50
C LYS A 115 -7.20 3.87 -37.67
N SER A 116 -6.94 2.65 -38.15
CA SER A 116 -6.38 2.44 -39.47
C SER A 116 -7.39 2.95 -40.50
N ASP A 117 -6.95 3.90 -41.34
CA ASP A 117 -7.55 4.14 -42.66
C ASP A 117 -7.31 2.95 -43.58
#